data_AF-A0AAW2BQU2-F1
#
_entry.id   AF-A0AAW2BQU2-F1
#
_cell.length_a   1.000
_cell.length_b   1.000
_cell.length_c   1.000
_cell.angle_alpha   90.00
_cell.angle_beta   90.00
_cell.angle_gamma   90.00
#
_symmetry.space_group_name_H-M   'P 1'
#
loop_
_entity.id
_entity.type
_entity.pdbx_description
1 polymer ?
#
loop_
_entity_poly.entity_id
_entity_poly.type
_entity_poly.pdbx_seq_one_letter_code
_entity_poly.pdbx_strand_id
1 'polypeptide(L)' 'MPSLRRLKFQFCCYLSTIANGLRFVTTLQELEIQAMPKTFKHKVDIGGEDFYKVQHAPSLIFSNCEGFTAIASTKLN' A
#
# COMPACT_ATOMS: atom_id res chain seq x y z
N MET A 1 17.40 -0.18 -3.40
CA MET A 1 17.08 0.94 -4.31
C MET A 1 17.52 2.24 -3.64
N PRO A 2 18.76 2.71 -3.84
CA PRO A 2 19.34 3.80 -3.04
C PRO A 2 18.81 5.21 -3.37
N SER A 3 17.88 5.35 -4.32
CA SER A 3 17.38 6.66 -4.76
C SER A 3 15.85 6.71 -4.85
N LEU A 4 15.15 5.66 -4.42
CA LEU A 4 13.69 5.66 -4.46
C LEU A 4 13.16 6.56 -3.36
N ARG A 5 12.61 7.71 -3.75
CA ARG A 5 12.02 8.70 -2.82
C ARG A 5 10.50 8.70 -2.82
N ARG A 6 9.87 8.31 -3.92
CA ARG A 6 8.41 8.27 -4.05
C ARG A 6 8.00 6.92 -4.64
N LEU A 7 7.01 6.30 -4.03
CA LEU A 7 6.40 5.07 -4.52
C LEU A 7 4.89 5.27 -4.58
N LYS A 8 4.28 4.83 -5.68
CA LYS A 8 2.84 4.96 -5.89
C LYS A 8 2.23 3.60 -6.23
N PHE A 9 1.20 3.23 -5.50
CA PHE A 9 0.30 2.14 -5.86
C PHE A 9 -0.99 2.72 -6.40
N GLN A 10 -1.34 2.37 -7.64
CA GLN A 10 -2.51 2.90 -8.31
C GLN A 10 -3.27 1.78 -9.03
N PHE A 11 -4.59 1.67 -8.81
CA PHE A 11 -5.47 0.70 -9.48
C PHE A 11 -5.00 -0.78 -9.40
N CYS A 12 -4.27 -1.16 -8.36
CA CYS A 12 -3.78 -2.53 -8.16
C CYS A 12 -4.77 -3.35 -7.32
N CYS A 13 -5.92 -3.71 -7.89
CA CYS A 13 -7.05 -4.34 -7.17
C CYS A 13 -6.73 -5.71 -6.52
N TYR A 14 -5.70 -6.40 -7.00
CA TYR A 14 -5.28 -7.71 -6.49
C TYR A 14 -4.08 -7.67 -5.54
N LEU A 15 -3.47 -6.49 -5.35
CA LEU A 15 -2.36 -6.34 -4.42
C LEU A 15 -2.91 -6.38 -2.99
N SER A 16 -2.56 -7.45 -2.27
CA SER A 16 -3.13 -7.75 -0.95
C SER A 16 -2.18 -7.46 0.22
N THR A 17 -0.88 -7.30 -0.06
CA THR A 17 0.17 -7.08 0.94
C THR A 17 1.30 -6.22 0.38
N ILE A 18 1.98 -5.50 1.24
CA ILE A 18 3.26 -4.85 0.92
C ILE A 18 4.41 -5.83 1.13
N ALA A 19 5.36 -5.84 0.19
CA ALA A 19 6.56 -6.66 0.30
C ALA A 19 7.40 -6.24 1.53
N ASN A 20 7.83 -7.21 2.34
CA ASN A 20 8.65 -6.97 3.53
C ASN A 20 9.94 -6.20 3.23
N GLY A 21 10.47 -6.32 2.00
CA GLY A 21 11.66 -5.60 1.57
C GLY A 21 11.51 -4.08 1.59
N LEU A 22 10.28 -3.55 1.55
CA LEU A 22 10.04 -2.10 1.51
C LEU A 22 10.52 -1.41 2.79
N ARG A 23 10.56 -2.12 3.94
CA ARG A 23 11.08 -1.61 5.22
C ARG A 23 12.55 -1.17 5.17
N PHE A 24 13.30 -1.66 4.17
CA PHE A 24 14.71 -1.34 3.99
C PHE A 24 14.96 -0.20 2.99
N VAL A 25 13.90 0.34 2.38
CA VAL A 25 14.01 1.47 1.46
C VAL A 25 13.99 2.77 2.27
N THR A 26 15.03 2.98 3.08
CA THR A 26 15.15 4.13 3.99
C THR A 26 15.19 5.48 3.29
N THR A 27 15.38 5.50 1.97
CA THR A 27 15.34 6.72 1.15
C THR A 27 13.92 7.14 0.77
N LEU A 28 12.92 6.30 1.04
CA LEU A 28 11.52 6.56 0.69
C LEU A 28 10.98 7.71 1.52
N GLN A 29 10.56 8.78 0.84
CA GLN A 29 10.01 9.99 1.44
C GLN A 29 8.47 9.98 1.39
N GLU A 30 7.91 9.41 0.32
CA GLU A 30 6.47 9.42 0.05
C GLU A 30 5.99 8.07 -0.45
N LEU A 31 4.88 7.60 0.12
CA LEU A 31 4.11 6.48 -0.38
C LEU A 31 2.68 6.95 -0.67
N GLU A 32 2.28 6.89 -1.94
CA GLU A 32 0.93 7.20 -2.38
C GLU A 32 0.15 5.91 -2.68
N ILE A 33 -1.04 5.79 -2.10
CA ILE A 33 -2.01 4.71 -2.35
C ILE A 33 -3.25 5.36 -2.95
N GLN A 34 -3.44 5.17 -4.26
CA GLN A 34 -4.51 5.78 -5.02
C GLN A 34 -5.43 4.75 -5.66
N ALA A 35 -6.75 4.91 -5.50
CA ALA A 35 -7.74 4.04 -6.13
C ALA A 35 -7.46 2.55 -5.90
N MET A 36 -7.03 2.23 -4.68
CA MET A 36 -6.72 0.89 -4.21
C MET A 36 -7.90 0.34 -3.39
N PRO A 37 -8.03 -0.98 -3.25
CA PRO A 37 -9.04 -1.57 -2.39
C PRO A 37 -8.98 -1.00 -0.97
N LYS A 38 -10.15 -0.72 -0.37
CA LYS A 38 -10.28 -0.25 1.01
C LYS A 38 -9.56 -1.18 1.99
N THR A 39 -9.61 -2.50 1.74
CA THR A 39 -8.90 -3.52 2.51
C THR A 39 -7.38 -3.35 2.48
N PHE A 40 -6.81 -3.03 1.31
CA PHE A 40 -5.37 -2.75 1.19
C PHE A 40 -4.99 -1.47 1.93
N LYS A 41 -5.78 -0.40 1.77
CA LYS A 41 -5.59 0.86 2.51
C LYS A 41 -5.52 0.60 4.02
N HIS A 42 -6.48 -0.14 4.59
CA HIS A 42 -6.51 -0.42 6.02
C HIS A 42 -5.31 -1.22 6.54
N LYS A 43 -4.70 -2.09 5.71
CA LYS A 43 -3.50 -2.81 6.12
C LYS A 43 -2.27 -1.91 6.22
N VAL A 44 -2.17 -0.92 5.34
CA VAL A 44 -1.00 -0.04 5.23
C VAL A 44 -1.12 1.21 6.10
N ASP A 45 -2.35 1.60 6.47
CA ASP A 45 -2.63 2.73 7.35
C ASP A 45 -2.16 2.49 8.80
N ILE A 46 -2.12 3.55 9.60
CA ILE A 46 -1.67 3.51 11.00
C ILE A 46 -2.46 2.45 11.78
N GLY A 47 -1.73 1.54 12.45
CA GLY A 47 -2.31 0.42 13.19
C GLY A 47 -2.67 -0.80 12.33
N GLY A 48 -2.48 -0.74 11.01
CA GLY A 48 -2.65 -1.85 10.09
C GLY A 48 -1.51 -2.87 10.15
N GLU A 49 -1.79 -4.09 9.68
CA GLU A 49 -0.86 -5.23 9.67
C GLU A 49 0.46 -4.93 8.95
N ASP A 50 0.40 -4.16 7.86
CA ASP A 50 1.55 -3.84 7.00
C ASP A 50 2.20 -2.47 7.33
N PHE A 51 1.66 -1.73 8.31
CA PHE A 51 2.15 -0.39 8.66
C PHE A 51 3.65 -0.38 9.00
N TYR A 52 4.13 -1.40 9.74
CA TYR A 52 5.54 -1.49 10.12
C TYR A 52 6.51 -1.55 8.93
N LYS A 53 6.02 -1.92 7.74
CA LYS A 53 6.80 -1.98 6.50
C LYS A 53 7.01 -0.61 5.88
N VAL A 54 6.12 0.35 6.18
CA VAL A 54 6.08 1.69 5.57
C VAL A 54 6.25 2.82 6.58
N GLN A 55 6.23 2.54 7.89
CA GLN A 55 6.34 3.53 8.97
C GLN A 55 7.62 4.39 8.92
N HIS A 56 8.63 3.97 8.16
CA HIS A 56 9.87 4.73 7.96
C HIS A 56 9.70 5.88 6.97
N ALA A 57 8.65 5.85 6.14
CA ALA A 57 8.35 6.90 5.18
C ALA A 57 7.67 8.10 5.89
N PRO A 58 8.19 9.33 5.74
CA PRO A 58 7.62 10.54 6.32
C PRO A 58 6.20 10.89 5.84
N SER A 59 5.83 10.52 4.61
CA SER A 59 4.55 10.87 4.00
C SER A 59 3.82 9.63 3.48
N LEU A 60 2.60 9.42 3.98
CA LEU A 60 1.66 8.41 3.51
C LEU A 60 0.40 9.11 2.99
N ILE A 61 0.12 8.98 1.69
CA ILE A 61 -0.99 9.65 1.03
C ILE A 61 -2.01 8.60 0.58
N PHE A 62 -3.28 8.80 0.94
CA PHE A 62 -4.38 7.96 0.49
C PHE A 62 -5.37 8.78 -0.33
N SER A 63 -5.68 8.33 -1.53
CA SER A 63 -6.63 9.03 -2.41
C SER A 63 -7.59 8.06 -3.09
N ASN A 64 -8.88 8.37 -3.06
CA ASN A 64 -9.93 7.60 -3.74
C ASN A 64 -10.00 6.10 -3.34
N CYS A 65 -9.73 5.74 -2.08
CA CYS A 65 -9.69 4.35 -1.59
C CYS A 65 -11.01 3.85 -0.98
N GLU A 66 -12.05 4.68 -0.92
CA GLU A 66 -13.28 4.36 -0.15
C GLU A 66 -14.32 3.53 -0.92
N GLY A 67 -14.30 3.57 -2.26
CA GLY A 67 -15.29 2.89 -3.12
C GLY A 67 -14.82 1.58 -3.76
N PHE A 68 -13.53 1.24 -3.65
CA PHE A 68 -12.99 0.02 -4.25
C PHE A 68 -13.01 -1.11 -3.21
N THR A 69 -13.88 -2.09 -3.38
CA THR A 69 -13.75 -3.38 -2.70
C THR A 69 -12.89 -4.30 -3.55
N ALA A 70 -12.00 -5.07 -2.92
CA ALA A 70 -11.31 -6.13 -3.64
C ALA A 70 -12.37 -7.09 -4.15
N ILE A 71 -12.39 -7.34 -5.46
CA ILE A 71 -13.19 -8.43 -6.02
C ILE A 71 -12.68 -9.72 -5.36
N ALA A 72 -13.55 -10.35 -4.57
CA ALA A 72 -13.24 -11.66 -4.01
C ALA A 72 -12.90 -12.57 -5.19
N SER A 73 -11.70 -13.16 -5.18
CA SER A 73 -11.37 -14.22 -6.12
C SER A 73 -12.40 -15.32 -5.90
N THR A 74 -13.46 -15.37 -6.71
CA THR A 74 -14.26 -16.56 -6.86
C THR A 74 -13.28 -17.64 -7.28
N LYS A 75 -13.03 -18.59 -6.39
CA LYS A 75 -12.44 -19.86 -6.80
C LYS A 75 -13.34 -20.36 -7.93
N LEU A 76 -12.79 -20.48 -9.13
CA LEU A 76 -13.42 -21.28 -10.17
C LEU A 76 -13.32 -22.71 -9.63
N ASN A 77 -14.46 -23.24 -9.18
CA ASN A 77 -14.62 -24.66 -8.87
C ASN A 77 -14.91 -25.39 -10.17
#